data_AF-H2YQY2-F1
#
_entry.id   AF-H2YQY2-F1
#
_cell.length_a   1.000
_cell.length_b   1.000
_cell.length_c   1.000
_cell.angle_alpha   90.00
_cell.angle_beta   90.00
_cell.angle_gamma   90.00
#
_symmetry.space_group_name_H-M   'P 1'
#
loop_
_entity.id
_entity.type
_entity.pdbx_description
1 polymer ?
#
loop_
_entity_poly.entity_id
_entity_poly.type
_entity_poly.pdbx_seq_one_letter_code
_entity_poly.pdbx_strand_id
1 'polypeptide(L)'
;MQTNFVLMAQNTIVACSKLQWFPPKSAKARISWGGVHGMVKFHQNSFFDPTIIWISLHGLKNFPVRFSVYDFPVPQKLSTSEDRCRDANVGSIFNPYHYNIDVIGDALVTDDLYAIGDLAGKIGALTTDGFEYYTDWNLPLYGRNSIVGRSIVLVDANMTRVCANIHEDGDVITAVAEFRYPAYGTLYMR
;
A
#
# COMPACT_ATOMS: atom_id res chain seq x y z
N MET A 1 -29.34 7.73 -9.00
CA MET A 1 -29.93 6.97 -10.13
C MET A 1 -29.52 5.51 -9.97
N GLN A 2 -30.46 4.57 -9.94
CA GLN A 2 -30.13 3.13 -9.82
C GLN A 2 -29.94 2.55 -11.22
N THR A 3 -28.75 2.05 -11.50
CA THR A 3 -28.44 1.32 -12.74
C THR A 3 -28.71 -0.16 -12.50
N ASN A 4 -29.49 -0.79 -13.37
CA ASN A 4 -29.80 -2.22 -13.29
C ASN A 4 -29.26 -2.93 -14.52
N PHE A 5 -28.72 -4.13 -14.32
CA PHE A 5 -28.44 -5.07 -15.40
C PHE A 5 -29.69 -5.90 -15.65
N VAL A 6 -30.07 -6.07 -16.92
CA VAL A 6 -31.27 -6.82 -17.31
C VAL A 6 -30.88 -7.85 -18.36
N LEU A 7 -31.20 -9.11 -18.07
CA LEU A 7 -31.06 -10.21 -19.01
C LEU A 7 -32.38 -10.41 -19.74
N MET A 8 -32.36 -10.35 -21.07
CA MET A 8 -33.54 -10.58 -21.91
C MET A 8 -33.39 -11.85 -22.76
N ALA A 9 -34.47 -12.60 -22.90
CA ALA A 9 -34.59 -13.69 -23.87
C ALA A 9 -35.91 -13.55 -24.62
N GLN A 10 -35.88 -13.65 -25.95
CA GLN A 10 -37.06 -13.52 -26.81
C GLN A 10 -37.89 -12.25 -26.50
N ASN A 11 -37.21 -11.13 -26.23
CA ASN A 11 -37.85 -9.86 -25.89
C ASN A 11 -38.62 -9.85 -24.54
N THR A 12 -38.38 -10.83 -23.67
CA THR A 12 -38.89 -10.89 -22.30
C THR A 12 -37.76 -10.77 -21.29
N ILE A 13 -38.01 -10.08 -20.18
CA ILE A 13 -37.04 -9.96 -19.08
C ILE A 13 -37.01 -11.30 -18.33
N VAL A 14 -35.85 -11.95 -18.34
CA VAL A 14 -35.63 -13.24 -17.67
C VAL A 14 -35.08 -13.04 -16.27
N ALA A 15 -34.18 -12.07 -16.11
CA ALA A 15 -33.58 -11.74 -14.82
C ALA A 15 -33.17 -10.27 -14.79
N CYS A 16 -33.10 -9.70 -13.60
CA CYS A 16 -32.50 -8.38 -13.37
C CYS A 16 -31.68 -8.38 -12.09
N SER A 17 -30.65 -7.55 -12.06
CA SER A 17 -29.83 -7.33 -10.86
C SER A 17 -29.47 -5.85 -10.76
N LYS A 18 -29.23 -5.41 -9.52
CA LYS A 18 -28.76 -4.05 -9.27
C LYS A 18 -27.26 -4.00 -9.56
N LEU A 19 -26.84 -3.02 -10.37
CA LEU A 19 -25.42 -2.74 -10.55
C LEU A 19 -24.98 -1.79 -9.45
N GLN A 20 -24.01 -2.24 -8.65
CA GLN A 20 -23.35 -1.40 -7.66
C GLN A 20 -22.07 -0.84 -8.27
N TRP A 21 -22.03 0.49 -8.41
CA TRP A 21 -20.82 1.17 -8.85
C TRP A 21 -19.87 1.34 -7.67
N PHE A 22 -18.62 0.91 -7.84
CA PHE A 22 -17.57 1.11 -6.85
C PHE A 22 -16.61 2.16 -7.41
N PRO A 23 -16.40 3.29 -6.70
CA PRO A 23 -15.45 4.29 -7.15
C PRO A 23 -14.04 3.70 -7.11
N PRO A 24 -13.18 4.05 -8.09
CA PRO A 24 -11.78 3.66 -8.06
C PRO A 24 -11.09 4.23 -6.81
N LYS A 25 -10.14 3.48 -6.26
CA LYS A 25 -9.34 3.90 -5.11
C LYS A 25 -7.92 4.17 -5.55
N SER A 26 -7.36 5.24 -5.02
CA SER A 26 -5.95 5.59 -5.17
C SER A 26 -5.34 5.77 -3.80
N ALA A 27 -4.07 5.45 -3.65
CA ALA A 27 -3.31 5.68 -2.45
C ALA A 27 -1.88 6.12 -2.79
N LYS A 28 -1.21 6.81 -1.87
CA LYS A 28 0.16 7.25 -2.05
C LYS A 28 0.95 7.21 -0.75
N ALA A 29 2.23 6.87 -0.86
CA ALA A 29 3.22 7.02 0.19
C ALA A 29 4.29 7.99 -0.28
N ARG A 30 4.45 9.12 0.43
CA ARG A 30 5.46 10.14 0.11
C ARG A 30 6.68 9.96 1.00
N ILE A 31 7.85 9.86 0.39
CA ILE A 31 9.14 9.70 1.06
C ILE A 31 9.95 10.97 0.83
N SER A 32 10.57 11.50 1.88
CA SER A 32 11.35 12.75 1.80
C SER A 32 12.40 12.85 2.91
N TRP A 33 13.02 11.73 3.26
CA TRP A 33 14.01 11.67 4.33
C TRP A 33 14.98 10.49 4.13
N GLY A 34 16.11 10.50 4.85
CA GLY A 34 17.15 9.48 4.68
C GLY A 34 17.92 9.59 3.35
N GLY A 35 17.89 10.77 2.72
CA GLY A 35 18.48 11.00 1.38
C GLY A 35 17.59 10.54 0.23
N VAL A 36 16.50 9.80 0.51
CA VAL A 36 15.52 9.37 -0.47
C VAL A 36 14.35 10.35 -0.53
N HIS A 37 13.94 10.72 -1.73
CA HIS A 37 12.77 11.57 -1.93
C HIS A 37 11.94 11.12 -3.13
N GLY A 38 10.62 11.28 -3.04
CA GLY A 38 9.69 10.86 -4.07
C GLY A 38 8.39 10.32 -3.50
N MET A 39 7.72 9.47 -4.28
CA MET A 39 6.47 8.82 -3.86
C MET A 39 6.26 7.49 -4.57
N VAL A 40 5.52 6.61 -3.89
CA VAL A 40 4.92 5.43 -4.48
C VAL A 40 3.41 5.63 -4.50
N LYS A 41 2.78 5.50 -5.66
CA LYS A 41 1.33 5.58 -5.84
C LYS A 41 0.76 4.22 -6.18
N PHE A 42 -0.45 3.98 -5.72
CA PHE A 42 -1.23 2.78 -5.94
C PHE A 42 -2.60 3.19 -6.48
N HIS A 43 -3.14 2.44 -7.42
CA HIS A 43 -4.47 2.67 -7.96
C HIS A 43 -5.14 1.37 -8.33
N GLN A 44 -6.43 1.28 -8.02
CA GLN A 44 -7.21 0.08 -8.27
C GLN A 44 -8.62 0.50 -8.71
N ASN A 45 -8.96 0.18 -9.95
CA ASN A 45 -10.22 0.59 -10.60
C ASN A 45 -11.45 0.04 -9.86
N SER A 46 -11.36 -1.20 -9.38
CA SER A 46 -12.37 -1.86 -8.56
C SER A 46 -11.69 -2.94 -7.70
N PHE A 47 -12.43 -3.56 -6.78
CA PHE A 47 -11.86 -4.62 -5.95
C PHE A 47 -11.47 -5.90 -6.70
N PHE A 48 -11.89 -6.04 -7.97
CA PHE A 48 -11.55 -7.16 -8.84
C PHE A 48 -10.38 -6.86 -9.78
N ASP A 49 -10.01 -5.59 -9.93
CA ASP A 49 -8.92 -5.18 -10.81
C ASP A 49 -7.58 -5.31 -10.08
N PRO A 50 -6.48 -5.57 -10.78
CA PRO A 50 -5.16 -5.53 -10.18
C PRO A 50 -4.81 -4.10 -9.74
N THR A 51 -3.92 -4.00 -8.76
CA THR A 51 -3.40 -2.72 -8.31
C THR A 51 -2.23 -2.29 -9.17
N ILE A 52 -2.36 -1.09 -9.70
CA ILE A 52 -1.33 -0.42 -10.48
C ILE A 52 -0.43 0.36 -9.52
N ILE A 53 0.88 0.16 -9.63
CA ILE A 53 1.89 0.79 -8.78
C ILE A 53 2.75 1.71 -9.65
N TRP A 54 2.85 2.99 -9.27
CA TRP A 54 3.81 3.93 -9.85
C TRP A 54 4.83 4.30 -8.81
N ILE A 55 6.10 4.08 -9.14
CA ILE A 55 7.23 4.39 -8.27
C ILE A 55 7.94 5.57 -8.88
N SER A 56 8.11 6.65 -8.12
CA SER A 56 8.93 7.80 -8.49
C SER A 56 9.83 8.11 -7.31
N LEU A 57 11.05 7.59 -7.35
CA LEU A 57 12.02 7.73 -6.26
C LEU A 57 13.37 8.22 -6.79
N HIS A 58 14.00 9.05 -5.97
CA HIS A 58 15.30 9.64 -6.23
C HIS A 58 16.19 9.57 -4.99
N GLY A 59 17.50 9.56 -5.19
CA GLY A 59 18.48 9.42 -4.11
C GLY A 59 18.72 7.97 -3.69
N LEU A 60 18.32 7.00 -4.52
CA LEU A 60 18.76 5.62 -4.42
C LEU A 60 20.23 5.59 -4.89
N LYS A 61 21.16 5.31 -3.97
CA LYS A 61 22.61 5.44 -4.20
C LYS A 61 23.20 4.37 -5.14
N ASN A 62 22.50 3.99 -6.20
CA ASN A 62 22.83 2.89 -7.11
C ASN A 62 23.01 1.52 -6.42
N PHE A 63 22.34 1.31 -5.27
CA PHE A 63 22.27 0.02 -4.60
C PHE A 63 20.88 -0.56 -4.76
N PRO A 64 20.74 -1.90 -4.85
CA PRO A 64 19.43 -2.54 -4.83
C PRO A 64 18.71 -2.19 -3.53
N VAL A 65 17.58 -1.52 -3.64
CA VAL A 65 16.70 -1.17 -2.52
C VAL A 65 15.49 -2.09 -2.57
N ARG A 66 15.30 -2.86 -1.50
CA ARG A 66 14.08 -3.65 -1.31
C ARG A 66 13.01 -2.75 -0.73
N PHE A 67 11.78 -2.88 -1.20
CA PHE A 67 10.63 -2.13 -0.71
C PHE A 67 9.48 -3.10 -0.45
N SER A 68 8.81 -2.91 0.67
CA SER A 68 7.71 -3.78 1.10
C SER A 68 6.68 -2.98 1.91
N VAL A 69 5.43 -3.43 1.89
CA VAL A 69 4.38 -2.92 2.77
C VAL A 69 4.45 -3.67 4.10
N TYR A 70 4.43 -2.92 5.19
CA TYR A 70 4.51 -3.44 6.56
C TYR A 70 3.17 -3.37 7.28
N ASP A 71 3.03 -4.09 8.39
CA ASP A 71 1.77 -4.24 9.11
C ASP A 71 1.20 -2.90 9.61
N PHE A 72 2.03 -2.05 10.20
CA PHE A 72 1.57 -0.87 10.94
C PHE A 72 1.99 0.44 10.27
N PRO A 73 1.21 1.53 10.47
CA PRO A 73 1.64 2.86 10.07
C PRO A 73 2.87 3.29 10.89
N VAL A 74 3.75 4.05 10.24
CA VAL A 74 4.89 4.73 10.85
C VAL A 74 4.38 5.66 11.97
N PRO A 75 4.88 5.50 13.21
CA PRO A 75 4.48 6.34 14.33
C PRO A 75 4.99 7.78 14.19
N GLN A 76 4.44 8.67 15.01
CA GLN A 76 4.97 10.03 15.12
C GLN A 76 6.37 10.01 15.71
N LYS A 77 7.24 10.93 15.24
CA LYS A 77 8.61 11.04 15.73
C LYS A 77 8.60 11.72 17.10
N LEU A 78 9.09 11.07 18.15
CA LEU A 78 9.14 11.65 19.50
C LEU A 78 10.50 12.29 19.81
N SER A 79 11.58 11.81 19.21
CA SER A 79 12.93 12.37 19.37
C SER A 79 13.70 12.41 18.06
N THR A 80 14.76 13.21 17.97
CA THR A 80 15.56 13.37 16.75
C THR A 80 16.30 12.10 16.33
N SER A 81 16.72 11.29 17.31
CA SER A 81 17.48 10.05 17.12
C SER A 81 16.60 8.80 16.98
N GLU A 82 15.29 8.92 17.16
CA GLU A 82 14.39 7.78 17.04
C GLU A 82 14.30 7.27 15.59
N ASP A 83 14.65 6.00 15.40
CA ASP A 83 14.30 5.26 14.19
C ASP A 83 12.82 4.88 14.24
N ARG A 84 12.05 5.36 13.27
CA ARG A 84 10.61 5.08 13.18
C ARG A 84 10.30 3.83 12.36
N CYS A 85 11.25 3.33 11.58
CA CYS A 85 11.07 2.23 10.63
C CYS A 85 11.56 0.88 11.17
N ARG A 86 12.01 0.85 12.42
CA ARG A 86 12.33 -0.39 13.15
C ARG A 86 11.11 -1.29 13.25
N ASP A 87 11.33 -2.60 13.22
CA ASP A 87 10.26 -3.62 13.24
C ASP A 87 9.33 -3.49 14.46
N ALA A 88 9.86 -3.04 15.60
CA ALA A 88 9.05 -2.77 16.80
C ALA A 88 7.94 -1.73 16.58
N ASN A 89 8.07 -0.87 15.57
CA ASN A 89 7.14 0.21 15.27
C ASN A 89 6.24 -0.11 14.07
N VAL A 90 6.82 -0.62 12.99
CA VAL A 90 6.10 -0.90 11.73
C VAL A 90 5.62 -2.34 11.62
N GLY A 91 6.04 -3.23 12.52
CA GLY A 91 5.71 -4.65 12.48
C GLY A 91 6.58 -5.42 11.50
N SER A 92 5.98 -6.38 10.81
CA SER A 92 6.63 -7.21 9.79
C SER A 92 6.09 -6.89 8.39
N ILE A 93 6.65 -7.53 7.37
CA ILE A 93 6.08 -7.48 6.01
C ILE A 93 4.65 -8.01 6.07
N PHE A 94 3.71 -7.25 5.52
CA PHE A 94 2.29 -7.55 5.63
C PHE A 94 1.95 -8.88 4.94
N ASN A 95 1.59 -9.87 5.76
CA ASN A 95 1.38 -11.24 5.33
C ASN A 95 0.19 -11.89 6.07
N PRO A 96 -1.06 -11.50 5.76
CA PRO A 96 -2.23 -11.98 6.47
C PRO A 96 -2.52 -13.48 6.25
N TYR A 97 -1.89 -14.09 5.23
CA TYR A 97 -2.06 -15.51 4.89
C TYR A 97 -0.88 -16.38 5.34
N HIS A 98 0.12 -15.79 6.02
CA HIS A 98 1.29 -16.49 6.55
C HIS A 98 2.06 -17.30 5.49
N TYR A 99 2.17 -16.78 4.26
CA TYR A 99 3.04 -17.36 3.23
C TYR A 99 4.51 -17.31 3.64
N ASN A 100 5.29 -18.28 3.21
CA ASN A 100 6.70 -18.34 3.60
C ASN A 100 7.54 -17.46 2.67
N ILE A 101 7.99 -16.30 3.19
CA ILE A 101 8.64 -15.23 2.42
C ILE A 101 10.01 -15.69 1.88
N ASP A 102 10.66 -16.63 2.56
CA ASP A 102 12.02 -17.10 2.22
C ASP A 102 12.05 -18.24 1.18
N VAL A 103 10.90 -18.80 0.83
CA VAL A 103 10.83 -20.05 0.02
C VAL A 103 10.71 -19.76 -1.47
N ILE A 104 10.30 -18.55 -1.86
CA ILE A 104 10.03 -18.21 -3.27
C ILE A 104 11.29 -17.59 -3.87
N GLY A 105 12.32 -18.42 -4.00
CA GLY A 105 13.53 -18.08 -4.76
C GLY A 105 13.27 -18.24 -6.25
N ASP A 106 13.48 -17.15 -7.01
CA ASP A 106 13.77 -17.05 -8.46
C ASP A 106 12.91 -17.84 -9.47
N ALA A 107 11.89 -18.57 -9.01
CA ALA A 107 10.93 -19.24 -9.86
C ALA A 107 9.86 -18.23 -10.30
N LEU A 108 9.45 -18.31 -11.56
CA LEU A 108 8.32 -17.57 -12.11
C LEU A 108 7.03 -18.05 -11.44
N VAL A 109 6.75 -17.48 -10.27
CA VAL A 109 5.61 -17.81 -9.43
C VAL A 109 4.59 -16.66 -9.52
N THR A 110 3.31 -16.99 -9.40
CA THR A 110 2.20 -16.04 -9.40
C THR A 110 2.20 -15.16 -8.13
N ASP A 111 1.70 -13.92 -8.23
CA ASP A 111 1.71 -12.90 -7.16
C ASP A 111 1.02 -13.35 -5.86
N ASP A 112 0.12 -14.33 -5.94
CA ASP A 112 -0.67 -14.89 -4.84
C ASP A 112 0.13 -15.80 -3.90
N LEU A 113 1.31 -16.25 -4.32
CA LEU A 113 2.20 -17.06 -3.48
C LEU A 113 3.14 -16.22 -2.62
N TYR A 114 3.34 -14.95 -2.96
CA TYR A 114 4.08 -14.00 -2.13
C TYR A 114 3.20 -13.43 -1.00
N ALA A 115 3.84 -13.00 0.08
CA ALA A 115 3.19 -12.13 1.05
C ALA A 115 2.64 -10.88 0.33
N ILE A 116 1.42 -10.46 0.70
CA ILE A 116 0.76 -9.29 0.07
C ILE A 116 1.71 -8.09 0.01
N GLY A 117 2.40 -7.83 1.13
CA GLY A 117 3.31 -6.70 1.25
C GLY A 117 4.71 -6.88 0.66
N ASP A 118 5.11 -8.06 0.18
CA ASP A 118 6.45 -8.27 -0.37
C ASP A 118 6.55 -7.83 -1.84
N LEU A 119 6.64 -6.52 -2.06
CA LEU A 119 6.73 -5.95 -3.40
C LEU A 119 8.08 -6.28 -4.05
N ALA A 120 9.19 -6.11 -3.35
CA ALA A 120 10.50 -6.45 -3.89
C ALA A 120 10.69 -7.94 -4.20
N GLY A 121 10.00 -8.84 -3.51
CA GLY A 121 9.95 -10.26 -3.89
C GLY A 121 9.24 -10.50 -5.22
N LYS A 122 8.12 -9.81 -5.47
CA LYS A 122 7.30 -9.96 -6.69
C LYS A 122 7.94 -9.33 -7.94
N ILE A 123 8.46 -8.11 -7.81
CA ILE A 123 8.91 -7.30 -8.96
C ILE A 123 10.41 -7.01 -8.97
N GLY A 124 11.14 -7.45 -7.95
CA GLY A 124 12.57 -7.21 -7.79
C GLY A 124 12.90 -5.94 -6.98
N ALA A 125 14.18 -5.79 -6.65
CA ALA A 125 14.68 -4.60 -5.96
C ALA A 125 14.82 -3.42 -6.93
N LEU A 126 14.59 -2.21 -6.44
CA LEU A 126 14.82 -0.98 -7.20
C LEU A 126 16.33 -0.74 -7.31
N THR A 127 16.85 -0.66 -8.52
CA THR A 127 18.30 -0.49 -8.74
C THR A 127 18.68 0.91 -9.23
N THR A 128 17.73 1.64 -9.81
CA THR A 128 17.95 2.97 -10.37
C THR A 128 16.93 3.97 -9.88
N ASP A 129 17.37 5.22 -9.73
CA ASP A 129 16.46 6.35 -9.62
C ASP A 129 15.59 6.44 -10.87
N GLY A 130 14.30 6.75 -10.71
CA GLY A 130 13.45 6.90 -11.87
C GLY A 130 11.97 6.70 -11.61
N PHE A 131 11.28 6.53 -12.73
CA PHE A 131 9.86 6.25 -12.80
C PHE A 131 9.66 4.83 -13.30
N GLU A 132 9.05 3.99 -12.46
CA GLU A 132 8.73 2.61 -12.80
C GLU A 132 7.24 2.35 -12.60
N TYR A 133 6.73 1.39 -13.37
CA TYR A 133 5.33 1.01 -13.40
C TYR A 133 5.21 -0.50 -13.23
N TYR A 134 4.35 -0.93 -12.31
CA TYR A 134 4.08 -2.34 -12.05
C TYR A 134 2.60 -2.59 -11.86
N THR A 135 2.19 -3.84 -12.07
CA THR A 135 0.82 -4.30 -11.85
C THR A 135 0.89 -5.52 -10.94
N ASP A 136 0.16 -5.47 -9.83
CA ASP A 136 0.13 -6.52 -8.80
C ASP A 136 -1.30 -7.02 -8.62
N TRP A 137 -1.49 -8.33 -8.78
CA TRP A 137 -2.79 -8.99 -8.70
C TRP A 137 -3.23 -9.35 -7.27
N ASN A 138 -2.34 -9.18 -6.29
CA ASN A 138 -2.51 -9.57 -4.89
C ASN A 138 -2.15 -8.42 -3.92
N LEU A 139 -2.37 -7.16 -4.31
CA LEU A 139 -2.12 -5.98 -3.48
C LEU A 139 -3.39 -5.12 -3.33
N PRO A 140 -4.38 -5.56 -2.55
CA PRO A 140 -5.68 -4.91 -2.51
C PRO A 140 -5.65 -3.51 -1.86
N LEU A 141 -6.40 -2.56 -2.44
CA LEU A 141 -6.74 -1.27 -1.81
C LEU A 141 -8.10 -1.30 -1.11
N TYR A 142 -8.87 -2.38 -1.29
CA TYR A 142 -10.19 -2.58 -0.68
C TYR A 142 -10.20 -3.72 0.35
N GLY A 143 -11.24 -3.75 1.16
CA GLY A 143 -11.50 -4.83 2.10
C GLY A 143 -10.54 -4.86 3.29
N ARG A 144 -10.62 -5.94 4.07
CA ARG A 144 -9.90 -6.09 5.34
C ARG A 144 -8.38 -6.12 5.17
N ASN A 145 -7.90 -6.60 4.03
CA ASN A 145 -6.48 -6.73 3.74
C ASN A 145 -5.93 -5.51 2.98
N SER A 146 -6.67 -4.39 2.93
CA SER A 146 -6.20 -3.17 2.28
C SER A 146 -4.83 -2.74 2.83
N ILE A 147 -3.97 -2.28 1.92
CA ILE A 147 -2.69 -1.66 2.26
C ILE A 147 -2.81 -0.18 2.64
N VAL A 148 -3.99 0.42 2.46
CA VAL A 148 -4.24 1.81 2.89
C VAL A 148 -4.22 1.88 4.42
N GLY A 149 -3.52 2.88 4.97
CA GLY A 149 -3.31 3.02 6.42
C GLY A 149 -2.12 2.24 6.97
N ARG A 150 -1.40 1.50 6.10
CA ARG A 150 -0.14 0.82 6.44
C ARG A 150 1.07 1.67 6.06
N SER A 151 2.26 1.12 6.21
CA SER A 151 3.50 1.78 5.81
C SER A 151 4.22 1.03 4.69
N ILE A 152 4.93 1.78 3.86
CA ILE A 152 5.97 1.23 2.97
C ILE A 152 7.32 1.43 3.65
N VAL A 153 8.16 0.40 3.60
CA VAL A 153 9.53 0.42 4.13
C VAL A 153 10.49 0.04 3.03
N LEU A 154 11.51 0.88 2.84
CA LEU A 154 12.62 0.71 1.92
C LEU A 154 13.84 0.33 2.74
N VAL A 155 14.55 -0.71 2.31
CA VAL A 155 15.75 -1.21 2.95
C VAL A 155 16.87 -1.28 1.91
N ASP A 156 17.97 -0.57 2.17
CA ASP A 156 19.16 -0.63 1.32
C ASP A 156 20.08 -1.81 1.69
N ALA A 157 21.13 -2.02 0.90
CA ALA A 157 22.12 -3.06 1.14
C ALA A 157 22.90 -2.92 2.46
N ASN A 158 22.89 -1.73 3.08
CA ASN A 158 23.50 -1.48 4.38
C ASN A 158 22.49 -1.62 5.54
N MET A 159 21.30 -2.17 5.28
CA MET A 159 20.18 -2.29 6.22
C MET A 159 19.64 -0.94 6.73
N THR A 160 19.95 0.15 6.03
CA THR A 160 19.36 1.46 6.31
C THR A 160 17.91 1.44 5.87
N ARG A 161 17.02 1.90 6.76
CA ARG A 161 15.58 1.90 6.52
C ARG A 161 15.02 3.29 6.33
N VAL A 162 14.15 3.43 5.34
CA VAL A 162 13.33 4.62 5.11
C VAL A 162 11.89 4.17 4.97
N CYS A 163 10.96 4.84 5.64
CA CYS A 163 9.56 4.44 5.61
C CYS A 163 8.60 5.62 5.49
N ALA A 164 7.40 5.35 5.00
CA ALA A 164 6.32 6.31 4.84
C ALA A 164 4.96 5.64 4.98
N ASN A 165 3.95 6.38 5.40
CA ASN A 165 2.58 5.91 5.47
C ASN A 165 1.90 5.95 4.10
N ILE A 166 1.09 4.93 3.83
CA ILE A 166 0.25 4.82 2.64
C ILE A 166 -1.10 5.45 2.99
N HIS A 167 -1.37 6.61 2.41
CA HIS A 167 -2.61 7.35 2.60
C HIS A 167 -3.48 7.28 1.34
N GLU A 168 -4.80 7.31 1.50
CA GLU A 168 -5.70 7.45 0.37
C GLU A 168 -5.39 8.76 -0.39
N ASP A 169 -5.33 8.67 -1.72
CA ASP A 169 -5.05 9.80 -2.62
C ASP A 169 -6.37 10.35 -3.13
N GLY A 170 -6.93 11.28 -2.35
CA GLY A 170 -8.22 11.91 -2.62
C GLY A 170 -8.79 12.62 -1.40
N ASP A 171 -10.04 13.03 -1.49
CA ASP A 171 -10.76 13.63 -0.36
C ASP A 171 -11.10 12.56 0.67
N VAL A 172 -10.52 12.68 1.86
CA VAL A 172 -10.77 11.80 3.00
C VAL A 172 -11.57 12.52 4.07
N ILE A 173 -12.57 11.85 4.64
CA ILE A 173 -13.29 12.36 5.79
C ILE A 173 -12.41 12.13 7.02
N THR A 174 -11.87 13.21 7.57
CA THR A 174 -11.08 13.15 8.80
C THR A 174 -11.98 13.33 10.01
N ALA A 175 -12.04 12.34 10.90
CA ALA A 175 -12.60 12.52 12.24
C ALA A 175 -11.51 12.98 13.21
N VAL A 176 -11.84 13.95 14.07
CA VAL A 176 -10.90 14.54 15.03
C VAL A 176 -11.47 14.39 16.43
N ALA A 177 -10.71 13.72 17.31
CA ALA A 177 -10.99 13.69 18.74
C ALA A 177 -9.98 14.60 19.45
N GLU A 178 -10.48 15.70 20.04
CA GLU A 178 -9.68 16.65 20.80
C GLU A 178 -9.81 16.35 22.30
N PHE A 179 -8.70 15.97 22.92
CA PHE A 179 -8.60 15.75 24.35
C PHE A 179 -8.17 17.06 25.02
N ARG A 180 -9.03 17.53 25.94
CA ARG A 180 -8.75 18.66 26.83
C ARG A 180 -8.55 18.14 28.25
N TYR A 181 -8.04 19.00 29.13
CA TYR A 181 -7.70 18.73 30.54
C TYR A 181 -8.45 17.54 31.18
N PRO A 182 -7.76 16.63 31.92
CA PRO A 182 -6.37 16.72 32.39
C PRO A 182 -5.30 16.22 31.40
N ALA A 183 -5.69 15.58 30.30
CA ALA A 183 -4.78 15.14 29.24
C ALA A 183 -5.03 15.96 27.97
N TYR A 184 -3.98 16.55 27.42
CA TYR A 184 -4.05 17.38 26.22
C TYR A 184 -3.59 16.59 25.00
N GLY A 185 -4.33 16.65 23.90
CA GLY A 185 -3.91 16.05 22.64
C GLY A 185 -5.01 16.04 21.59
N THR A 186 -4.64 15.70 20.35
CA THR A 186 -5.59 15.57 19.24
C THR A 186 -5.33 14.28 18.49
N LEU A 187 -6.35 13.43 18.38
CA LEU A 187 -6.32 12.23 17.57
C LEU A 187 -7.01 12.51 16.23
N TYR A 188 -6.27 12.30 15.14
CA TYR A 188 -6.78 12.35 13.79
C TYR A 188 -7.05 10.92 13.29
N MET A 189 -8.27 10.65 12.88
CA MET A 189 -8.68 9.42 12.20
C MET A 189 -8.97 9.79 10.76
N ARG A 190 -8.25 9.18 9.82
CA ARG A 190 -8.36 9.43 8.38
C ARG A 190 -8.59 8.11 7.66
#